data_AF-A0AAW8FI02-F1
#
_entry.id   AF-A0AAW8FI02-F1
#
_cell.length_a   1.000
_cell.length_b   1.000
_cell.length_c   1.000
_cell.angle_alpha   90.00
_cell.angle_beta   90.00
_cell.angle_gamma   90.00
#
_symmetry.space_group_name_H-M   'P 1'
#
loop_
_entity.id
_entity.type
_entity.pdbx_description
1 polymer ?
#
loop_
_entity_poly.entity_id
_entity_poly.type
_entity_poly.pdbx_seq_one_letter_code
_entity_poly.pdbx_strand_id
1 'polypeptide(L)'
;MSGAGGFEAHDEHDGYEGRGAREDSGDRGVFPESTEKLSDGLGKGDDSPHGPGDNHEGGRGADEHGTGDPARAGTDEYGKADPNTPATHTHPNTDPNNPATHTHANTDPNNPATGGTGDPSPLDPGRPGNPGPGGTDGEGDPTRPGAGGAGSAGDGGPDNPDDPAGNTSHGTGPQHPPRIPLPRASVEDTGRPLPVLEEPAPSAPLVLEHRVLKALLGAWALAACSAEETAAVEDHLGVCGACADEALRLRGAVGLLQRPESLDLDPGLRTRVLDSCLDRRPPRIPMPEWATPYDAETARLDALLQDFGDAEWHAPVRLRWFDADEATSRRTTVAGVIAHLMSVDGLVAVALGLDDPMGEVPADAPTPAGRTEAYWRASHFPPTRSVRTPWREQSHDLVRTVSFTGGTSGKLEVDYGDFVLPLHDAMLDRAFECWVHAEDIAEAVDYPYEPPSPRHLNRMIDLAARVLPAVLAERRQKGLASPTHGRHLVSAGGPGRTLRLEIEGLGGGEWLIPLDSPAEVGSAEHEVAHVALDGVEFCQLAAGHVPPAEAAAGQLGDREAIRDVLFAAASLSRM
;
A
#
# COMPACT_ATOMS: atom_id res chain seq x y z
N MET A 1 -49.65 65.38 6.23
CA MET A 1 -48.35 65.95 6.63
C MET A 1 -47.33 64.85 6.37
N SER A 2 -46.80 64.74 5.14
CA SER A 2 -45.59 65.47 4.66
C SER A 2 -44.34 64.94 5.37
N GLY A 3 -43.31 64.36 4.75
CA GLY A 3 -42.80 64.29 3.36
C GLY A 3 -41.24 64.30 3.44
N ALA A 4 -40.41 63.98 2.45
CA ALA A 4 -40.56 63.43 1.09
C ALA A 4 -39.18 62.95 0.55
N GLY A 5 -39.14 62.19 -0.56
CA GLY A 5 -37.93 61.86 -1.35
C GLY A 5 -37.09 60.66 -0.85
N GLY A 6 -36.39 59.87 -1.69
CA GLY A 6 -36.49 59.69 -3.15
C GLY A 6 -35.20 59.95 -3.96
N PHE A 7 -34.56 58.88 -4.44
CA PHE A 7 -33.70 58.74 -5.64
C PHE A 7 -33.45 57.22 -5.80
N GLU A 8 -33.86 56.53 -6.87
CA GLU A 8 -33.25 56.45 -8.21
C GLU A 8 -31.87 55.77 -8.24
N ALA A 9 -31.78 54.68 -9.01
CA ALA A 9 -30.57 53.97 -9.41
C ALA A 9 -30.67 53.71 -10.92
N HIS A 10 -29.54 53.78 -11.62
CA HIS A 10 -29.46 53.66 -13.08
C HIS A 10 -28.77 52.35 -13.47
N ASP A 11 -29.33 51.64 -14.45
CA ASP A 11 -28.61 50.65 -15.24
C ASP A 11 -27.60 51.34 -16.17
N GLU A 12 -26.45 50.70 -16.41
CA GLU A 12 -25.72 50.84 -17.66
C GLU A 12 -25.48 49.45 -18.28
N HIS A 13 -25.67 49.38 -19.60
CA HIS A 13 -25.71 48.16 -20.39
C HIS A 13 -24.69 48.30 -21.52
N ASP A 14 -23.80 47.32 -21.69
CA ASP A 14 -23.09 47.08 -22.95
C ASP A 14 -22.77 45.57 -23.07
N GLY A 15 -22.82 44.93 -24.25
CA GLY A 15 -23.26 45.48 -25.54
C GLY A 15 -22.45 44.98 -26.74
N TYR A 16 -22.45 43.68 -27.06
CA TYR A 16 -21.89 43.23 -28.34
C TYR A 16 -22.55 42.02 -28.99
N GLU A 17 -22.47 41.99 -30.32
CA GLU A 17 -23.09 41.06 -31.28
C GLU A 17 -22.18 39.82 -31.53
N GLY A 18 -22.60 38.70 -32.14
CA GLY A 18 -23.88 38.36 -32.76
C GLY A 18 -23.69 37.55 -34.07
N ARG A 19 -23.72 36.22 -33.99
CA ARG A 19 -23.83 35.24 -35.10
C ARG A 19 -23.88 33.80 -34.54
N GLY A 20 -24.60 32.82 -35.11
CA GLY A 20 -25.58 32.91 -36.19
C GLY A 20 -25.50 31.79 -37.25
N ALA A 21 -25.72 30.52 -36.88
CA ALA A 21 -25.92 29.42 -37.83
C ALA A 21 -26.85 28.32 -37.23
N ARG A 22 -27.66 27.68 -38.08
CA ARG A 22 -28.56 26.55 -37.76
C ARG A 22 -28.68 25.64 -38.98
N GLU A 23 -28.43 24.35 -38.78
CA GLU A 23 -28.86 23.19 -39.59
C GLU A 23 -29.03 22.08 -38.52
N ASP A 24 -30.17 21.42 -38.25
CA ASP A 24 -31.39 21.03 -39.00
C ASP A 24 -31.26 19.74 -39.84
N SER A 25 -32.29 18.88 -39.76
CA SER A 25 -32.32 17.44 -40.08
C SER A 25 -31.34 16.55 -39.27
N GLY A 26 -31.65 15.31 -38.87
CA GLY A 26 -32.96 14.69 -38.65
C GLY A 26 -33.46 13.70 -39.72
N ASP A 27 -33.21 12.39 -39.52
CA ASP A 27 -34.19 11.31 -39.77
C ASP A 27 -33.88 10.03 -38.96
N ARG A 28 -34.68 8.97 -39.14
CA ARG A 28 -34.77 7.71 -38.40
C ARG A 28 -33.91 6.57 -38.96
N GLY A 29 -33.69 5.54 -38.15
CA GLY A 29 -33.16 4.22 -38.56
C GLY A 29 -32.93 3.30 -37.35
N VAL A 30 -33.98 2.70 -36.75
CA VAL A 30 -34.58 1.40 -37.12
C VAL A 30 -33.69 0.19 -36.76
N PHE A 31 -34.11 -0.55 -35.73
CA PHE A 31 -33.62 -1.88 -35.36
C PHE A 31 -33.96 -2.94 -36.42
N PRO A 32 -33.20 -4.04 -36.46
CA PRO A 32 -33.78 -5.35 -36.70
C PRO A 32 -33.36 -6.40 -35.65
N GLU A 33 -34.32 -6.90 -34.88
CA GLU A 33 -34.32 -8.31 -34.50
C GLU A 33 -34.83 -9.14 -35.69
N SER A 34 -34.32 -10.37 -35.86
CA SER A 34 -35.16 -11.60 -35.85
C SER A 34 -34.49 -12.78 -36.60
N THR A 35 -34.37 -13.95 -35.94
CA THR A 35 -34.64 -15.32 -36.47
C THR A 35 -33.89 -15.86 -37.72
N GLU A 36 -33.57 -17.16 -37.89
CA GLU A 36 -33.84 -18.38 -37.12
C GLU A 36 -32.94 -19.59 -37.54
N LYS A 37 -32.72 -20.52 -36.60
CA LYS A 37 -32.66 -22.02 -36.76
C LYS A 37 -31.59 -22.78 -37.58
N LEU A 38 -31.29 -23.97 -37.00
CA LEU A 38 -31.03 -25.29 -37.60
C LEU A 38 -29.67 -25.60 -38.27
N SER A 39 -28.83 -26.36 -37.55
CA SER A 39 -28.61 -27.78 -37.86
C SER A 39 -27.94 -28.54 -36.69
N ASP A 40 -28.48 -29.68 -36.27
CA ASP A 40 -27.81 -30.64 -35.38
C ASP A 40 -26.66 -31.38 -36.10
N GLY A 41 -25.64 -31.82 -35.36
CA GLY A 41 -24.45 -32.46 -35.95
C GLY A 41 -23.50 -33.18 -34.97
N LEU A 42 -24.01 -34.16 -34.21
CA LEU A 42 -23.16 -35.01 -33.36
C LEU A 42 -22.23 -35.92 -34.19
N GLY A 43 -20.91 -35.83 -33.97
CA GLY A 43 -19.92 -36.69 -34.64
C GLY A 43 -18.57 -36.74 -33.91
N LYS A 44 -18.30 -37.85 -33.21
CA LYS A 44 -17.02 -38.14 -32.54
C LYS A 44 -15.95 -38.60 -33.55
N GLY A 45 -14.66 -38.43 -33.22
CA GLY A 45 -13.59 -39.26 -33.79
C GLY A 45 -12.19 -38.65 -33.74
N ASP A 46 -11.41 -39.01 -32.71
CA ASP A 46 -9.96 -38.85 -32.68
C ASP A 46 -9.24 -39.97 -33.48
N ASP A 47 -7.92 -40.08 -33.31
CA ASP A 47 -7.00 -41.15 -33.73
C ASP A 47 -6.47 -41.13 -35.19
N SER A 48 -5.36 -40.39 -35.35
CA SER A 48 -4.15 -40.90 -36.03
C SER A 48 -3.21 -41.53 -34.97
N PRO A 49 -2.09 -42.24 -35.30
CA PRO A 49 -1.50 -42.51 -36.62
C PRO A 49 -1.08 -43.97 -36.87
N HIS A 50 -0.66 -44.31 -38.11
CA HIS A 50 0.37 -45.34 -38.37
C HIS A 50 0.84 -45.35 -39.85
N GLY A 51 2.11 -45.72 -40.08
CA GLY A 51 2.62 -46.21 -41.38
C GLY A 51 3.56 -45.26 -42.15
N PRO A 52 4.89 -45.51 -42.17
CA PRO A 52 5.82 -44.88 -43.11
C PRO A 52 5.86 -45.62 -44.47
N GLY A 53 6.42 -44.99 -45.51
CA GLY A 53 6.67 -45.62 -46.80
C GLY A 53 7.82 -44.99 -47.58
N ASP A 54 8.91 -45.74 -47.75
CA ASP A 54 10.05 -45.37 -48.60
C ASP A 54 9.74 -45.61 -50.10
N ASN A 55 10.27 -44.77 -51.00
CA ASN A 55 11.39 -45.15 -51.90
C ASN A 55 11.62 -44.25 -53.15
N HIS A 56 12.90 -43.91 -53.35
CA HIS A 56 13.68 -43.90 -54.61
C HIS A 56 13.56 -42.83 -55.73
N GLU A 57 14.69 -42.80 -56.47
CA GLU A 57 15.06 -42.12 -57.74
C GLU A 57 15.26 -40.58 -57.72
N GLY A 58 16.35 -40.01 -58.28
CA GLY A 58 17.58 -40.63 -58.81
C GLY A 58 18.54 -39.65 -59.54
N GLY A 59 19.85 -40.00 -59.62
CA GLY A 59 20.90 -39.28 -60.39
C GLY A 59 21.68 -38.22 -59.57
N ARG A 60 22.99 -38.29 -59.27
CA ARG A 60 24.26 -38.63 -59.99
C ARG A 60 24.92 -37.45 -60.73
N GLY A 61 26.13 -37.07 -60.30
CA GLY A 61 27.08 -36.20 -61.01
C GLY A 61 28.35 -35.95 -60.19
N ALA A 62 29.54 -36.24 -60.75
CA ALA A 62 30.88 -36.14 -60.15
C ALA A 62 31.94 -36.33 -61.27
N ASP A 63 33.26 -36.17 -61.11
CA ASP A 63 34.15 -35.83 -59.98
C ASP A 63 34.99 -34.57 -60.37
N GLU A 64 36.27 -34.26 -60.06
CA GLU A 64 37.38 -34.87 -59.28
C GLU A 64 38.48 -33.82 -58.95
N HIS A 65 39.37 -34.12 -57.97
CA HIS A 65 40.76 -33.64 -57.78
C HIS A 65 41.13 -32.15 -57.51
N GLY A 66 42.16 -31.95 -56.65
CA GLY A 66 42.82 -30.65 -56.43
C GLY A 66 43.74 -30.55 -55.18
N THR A 67 44.83 -31.31 -55.09
CA THR A 67 45.78 -31.28 -53.95
C THR A 67 46.87 -30.19 -54.08
N GLY A 68 47.35 -29.63 -52.95
CA GLY A 68 48.57 -28.81 -52.94
C GLY A 68 48.94 -28.07 -51.63
N ASP A 69 49.92 -28.59 -50.91
CA ASP A 69 50.75 -27.89 -49.90
C ASP A 69 52.21 -28.38 -50.08
N PRO A 70 53.23 -27.51 -50.00
CA PRO A 70 54.23 -27.73 -48.94
C PRO A 70 54.92 -26.46 -48.38
N ALA A 71 55.30 -26.53 -47.10
CA ALA A 71 56.16 -25.54 -46.40
C ALA A 71 57.67 -25.64 -46.74
N ARG A 72 58.49 -24.67 -46.24
CA ARG A 72 59.57 -24.89 -45.21
C ARG A 72 60.65 -23.79 -45.10
N ALA A 73 61.01 -23.43 -43.84
CA ALA A 73 62.24 -22.75 -43.34
C ALA A 73 62.53 -21.26 -43.73
N GLY A 74 63.23 -20.47 -42.91
CA GLY A 74 63.70 -20.71 -41.52
C GLY A 74 64.66 -19.64 -40.93
N THR A 75 64.93 -19.80 -39.60
CA THR A 75 66.04 -19.27 -38.74
C THR A 75 66.20 -17.73 -38.57
N ASP A 76 66.52 -17.16 -37.40
CA ASP A 76 67.71 -17.34 -36.53
C ASP A 76 67.46 -17.09 -35.00
N GLU A 77 68.46 -17.32 -34.14
CA GLU A 77 68.43 -17.23 -32.66
C GLU A 77 69.28 -16.09 -32.06
N TYR A 78 69.00 -15.70 -30.79
CA TYR A 78 69.93 -15.31 -29.68
C TYR A 78 69.10 -14.61 -28.56
N GLY A 79 69.32 -14.78 -27.25
CA GLY A 79 70.21 -15.64 -26.45
C GLY A 79 69.82 -15.59 -24.95
N LYS A 80 70.40 -16.42 -24.07
CA LYS A 80 70.05 -16.53 -22.62
C LYS A 80 71.00 -15.75 -21.69
N ALA A 81 70.49 -15.33 -20.51
CA ALA A 81 70.97 -15.69 -19.15
C ALA A 81 70.99 -14.55 -18.08
N ASP A 82 70.55 -14.92 -16.87
CA ASP A 82 70.81 -14.33 -15.53
C ASP A 82 72.27 -14.58 -15.04
N PRO A 83 72.76 -14.18 -13.84
CA PRO A 83 72.12 -13.43 -12.73
C PRO A 83 72.97 -12.27 -12.10
N ASN A 84 72.39 -11.49 -11.17
CA ASN A 84 72.91 -11.30 -9.78
C ASN A 84 72.15 -10.26 -8.92
N THR A 85 71.92 -10.61 -7.64
CA THR A 85 71.58 -9.70 -6.50
C THR A 85 72.85 -9.49 -5.63
N PRO A 86 72.96 -8.53 -4.67
CA PRO A 86 72.11 -8.48 -3.45
C PRO A 86 71.86 -7.10 -2.77
N ALA A 87 71.11 -7.16 -1.65
CA ALA A 87 71.17 -6.29 -0.43
C ALA A 87 70.41 -4.94 -0.41
N THR A 88 69.78 -4.48 0.70
CA THR A 88 69.38 -5.12 1.99
C THR A 88 68.32 -4.28 2.74
N HIS A 89 67.43 -4.95 3.51
CA HIS A 89 66.66 -4.48 4.70
C HIS A 89 65.96 -3.09 4.72
N THR A 90 64.67 -3.01 5.08
CA THR A 90 64.24 -3.09 6.51
C THR A 90 62.77 -3.53 6.71
N HIS A 91 62.29 -3.59 7.96
CA HIS A 91 61.12 -4.40 8.39
C HIS A 91 59.72 -3.81 8.13
N PRO A 92 58.68 -4.68 8.02
CA PRO A 92 57.26 -4.31 8.10
C PRO A 92 56.74 -4.30 9.55
N ASN A 93 55.51 -3.81 9.76
CA ASN A 93 54.79 -3.96 11.04
C ASN A 93 53.30 -4.30 10.85
N THR A 94 52.97 -5.56 11.16
CA THR A 94 51.67 -6.12 11.60
C THR A 94 50.33 -5.53 11.10
N ASP A 95 49.62 -6.36 10.33
CA ASP A 95 48.15 -6.49 10.37
C ASP A 95 47.81 -7.86 11.01
N PRO A 96 47.02 -7.91 12.10
CA PRO A 96 46.34 -9.14 12.52
C PRO A 96 44.91 -8.92 13.09
N ASN A 97 43.92 -9.81 12.89
CA ASN A 97 43.87 -10.94 11.96
C ASN A 97 42.44 -11.50 11.81
N ASN A 98 42.18 -12.16 10.69
CA ASN A 98 41.19 -13.25 10.59
C ASN A 98 41.79 -14.52 11.25
N PRO A 99 40.99 -15.33 11.97
CA PRO A 99 41.33 -16.75 12.07
C PRO A 99 40.13 -17.71 11.90
N ALA A 100 40.29 -18.67 10.98
CA ALA A 100 39.58 -19.93 11.01
C ALA A 100 40.53 -21.08 11.40
N THR A 101 40.12 -21.86 12.41
CA THR A 101 40.45 -23.28 12.67
C THR A 101 41.90 -23.80 12.53
N HIS A 102 42.45 -24.34 13.63
CA HIS A 102 43.17 -25.63 13.63
C HIS A 102 43.14 -26.29 15.03
N THR A 103 43.35 -27.60 15.11
CA THR A 103 43.11 -28.48 16.29
C THR A 103 44.35 -29.27 16.68
N HIS A 104 44.55 -29.64 17.97
CA HIS A 104 45.21 -30.92 18.35
C HIS A 104 45.02 -31.40 19.82
N ALA A 105 44.40 -32.58 19.93
CA ALA A 105 44.45 -33.67 20.95
C ALA A 105 45.11 -33.55 22.36
N ASN A 106 44.31 -33.87 23.40
CA ASN A 106 44.53 -34.89 24.47
C ASN A 106 43.42 -34.74 25.55
N THR A 107 42.85 -35.75 26.24
CA THR A 107 43.05 -37.23 26.23
C THR A 107 41.73 -37.95 26.62
N ASP A 108 41.62 -39.24 26.29
CA ASP A 108 40.52 -40.19 26.62
C ASP A 108 40.54 -40.62 28.14
N PRO A 109 39.60 -41.43 28.71
CA PRO A 109 38.56 -42.25 28.06
C PRO A 109 37.14 -42.36 28.70
N ASN A 110 36.16 -42.76 27.88
CA ASN A 110 35.28 -43.93 28.13
C ASN A 110 34.35 -44.26 26.93
N ASN A 111 34.31 -45.53 26.52
CA ASN A 111 33.54 -46.11 25.40
C ASN A 111 33.13 -47.55 25.79
N PRO A 112 31.97 -48.15 25.37
CA PRO A 112 31.71 -48.66 24.01
C PRO A 112 30.39 -48.08 23.38
N ALA A 113 30.20 -47.93 22.06
CA ALA A 113 30.13 -48.91 20.94
C ALA A 113 28.89 -49.84 21.04
N THR A 114 28.06 -50.13 20.01
CA THR A 114 28.10 -50.09 18.51
C THR A 114 26.70 -49.67 17.98
N GLY A 115 26.35 -49.32 16.72
CA GLY A 115 26.76 -49.73 15.36
C GLY A 115 25.74 -50.73 14.75
N GLY A 116 25.11 -50.58 13.57
CA GLY A 116 25.10 -49.50 12.55
C GLY A 116 24.28 -49.89 11.28
N THR A 117 24.35 -49.07 10.22
CA THR A 117 23.93 -49.31 8.79
C THR A 117 22.45 -49.57 8.42
N GLY A 118 21.93 -48.88 7.39
CA GLY A 118 20.76 -49.32 6.59
C GLY A 118 19.91 -48.22 5.92
N ASP A 119 19.96 -48.14 4.59
CA ASP A 119 19.05 -47.45 3.64
C ASP A 119 18.97 -48.38 2.39
N PRO A 120 17.86 -48.55 1.61
CA PRO A 120 16.94 -47.50 1.14
C PRO A 120 15.41 -47.81 1.05
N SER A 121 14.67 -46.74 0.72
CA SER A 121 13.42 -46.57 -0.07
C SER A 121 12.92 -47.71 -1.02
N PRO A 122 11.71 -47.61 -1.65
CA PRO A 122 10.39 -47.06 -1.22
C PRO A 122 9.17 -47.96 -1.65
N LEU A 123 7.92 -47.71 -1.19
CA LEU A 123 6.69 -48.19 -1.88
C LEU A 123 5.41 -47.35 -1.58
N ASP A 124 4.58 -47.23 -2.63
CA ASP A 124 3.16 -46.80 -2.76
C ASP A 124 2.50 -47.85 -3.73
N PRO A 125 1.18 -47.92 -4.09
CA PRO A 125 0.00 -47.13 -3.73
C PRO A 125 -1.26 -47.94 -3.29
N GLY A 126 -2.38 -47.26 -2.96
CA GLY A 126 -3.71 -47.89 -2.83
C GLY A 126 -4.91 -46.94 -2.60
N ARG A 127 -5.88 -46.90 -3.53
CA ARG A 127 -7.08 -46.02 -3.56
C ARG A 127 -8.31 -46.84 -4.08
N PRO A 128 -9.51 -46.24 -4.33
CA PRO A 128 -10.54 -45.64 -3.45
C PRO A 128 -11.74 -46.58 -3.14
N GLY A 129 -12.77 -46.09 -2.43
CA GLY A 129 -14.11 -46.71 -2.36
C GLY A 129 -15.24 -45.76 -1.90
N ASN A 130 -16.40 -45.79 -2.56
CA ASN A 130 -17.62 -44.97 -2.34
C ASN A 130 -18.78 -45.54 -3.23
N PRO A 131 -20.10 -45.21 -3.10
CA PRO A 131 -20.94 -44.74 -1.98
C PRO A 131 -22.08 -45.75 -1.61
N GLY A 132 -23.00 -45.39 -0.69
CA GLY A 132 -24.28 -46.11 -0.48
C GLY A 132 -25.35 -45.29 0.29
N PRO A 133 -26.68 -45.50 0.10
CA PRO A 133 -27.68 -44.42 0.30
C PRO A 133 -28.96 -44.71 1.14
N GLY A 134 -29.72 -43.64 1.43
CA GLY A 134 -31.12 -43.65 1.95
C GLY A 134 -31.31 -42.76 3.20
N GLY A 135 -32.45 -42.09 3.45
CA GLY A 135 -33.70 -41.92 2.67
C GLY A 135 -34.89 -41.46 3.56
N THR A 136 -35.99 -40.97 2.95
CA THR A 136 -37.32 -40.55 3.53
C THR A 136 -37.55 -39.07 3.94
N ASP A 137 -38.14 -38.32 3.01
CA ASP A 137 -39.49 -37.69 3.04
C ASP A 137 -40.02 -36.89 4.27
N GLY A 138 -40.60 -35.71 4.00
CA GLY A 138 -41.43 -34.96 4.96
C GLY A 138 -41.74 -33.50 4.58
N GLU A 139 -42.80 -33.23 3.82
CA GLU A 139 -43.28 -31.87 3.48
C GLU A 139 -44.16 -31.25 4.60
N GLY A 140 -44.18 -29.91 4.74
CA GLY A 140 -45.12 -29.23 5.64
C GLY A 140 -44.87 -27.73 5.92
N ASP A 141 -45.49 -26.85 5.13
CA ASP A 141 -45.50 -25.36 5.26
C ASP A 141 -46.97 -24.86 5.17
N PRO A 142 -47.34 -23.58 5.41
CA PRO A 142 -46.89 -22.56 6.38
C PRO A 142 -47.96 -22.24 7.45
N THR A 143 -47.60 -21.46 8.51
CA THR A 143 -48.51 -20.40 9.06
C THR A 143 -47.79 -19.34 9.93
N ARG A 144 -48.07 -18.06 9.66
CA ARG A 144 -47.98 -16.88 10.56
C ARG A 144 -49.44 -16.47 10.94
N PRO A 145 -49.75 -15.48 11.84
CA PRO A 145 -48.92 -14.37 12.35
C PRO A 145 -49.07 -14.04 13.87
N GLY A 146 -48.43 -12.95 14.33
CA GLY A 146 -48.61 -12.30 15.65
C GLY A 146 -47.31 -12.29 16.49
N ALA A 147 -46.70 -11.21 17.03
CA ALA A 147 -47.00 -9.78 17.31
C ALA A 147 -47.25 -9.44 18.81
N GLY A 148 -46.31 -8.69 19.42
CA GLY A 148 -46.52 -7.92 20.67
C GLY A 148 -45.62 -8.26 21.88
N GLY A 149 -45.11 -7.23 22.58
CA GLY A 149 -44.34 -7.33 23.85
C GLY A 149 -42.86 -7.74 23.66
N ALA A 150 -41.81 -7.05 24.15
CA ALA A 150 -41.62 -5.95 25.11
C ALA A 150 -42.04 -6.25 26.57
N GLY A 151 -41.06 -6.45 27.48
CA GLY A 151 -41.30 -6.39 28.92
C GLY A 151 -40.33 -7.11 29.89
N SER A 152 -39.31 -6.38 30.36
CA SER A 152 -38.72 -6.50 31.72
C SER A 152 -37.83 -7.70 32.10
N ALA A 153 -37.17 -7.57 33.25
CA ALA A 153 -36.12 -8.43 33.80
C ALA A 153 -36.46 -9.02 35.19
N GLY A 154 -35.60 -9.95 35.65
CA GLY A 154 -35.65 -10.69 36.93
C GLY A 154 -35.11 -12.10 36.66
N ASP A 155 -33.90 -12.52 37.06
CA ASP A 155 -33.22 -12.51 38.37
C ASP A 155 -33.73 -13.60 39.35
N GLY A 156 -32.78 -14.31 39.98
CA GLY A 156 -33.02 -15.41 40.93
C GLY A 156 -32.91 -16.84 40.36
N GLY A 157 -31.96 -17.63 40.89
CA GLY A 157 -31.92 -19.12 40.80
C GLY A 157 -32.60 -19.78 42.02
N PRO A 158 -32.12 -20.92 42.57
CA PRO A 158 -30.90 -21.69 42.25
C PRO A 158 -31.10 -23.25 42.30
N ASP A 159 -29.98 -23.98 42.47
CA ASP A 159 -29.83 -25.40 42.89
C ASP A 159 -30.26 -26.51 41.89
N ASN A 160 -29.69 -27.73 41.86
CA ASN A 160 -28.79 -28.45 42.80
C ASN A 160 -27.71 -29.28 42.02
N PRO A 161 -26.83 -30.11 42.65
CA PRO A 161 -25.53 -30.50 42.06
C PRO A 161 -25.44 -31.96 41.58
N ASP A 162 -24.27 -32.33 41.03
CA ASP A 162 -23.52 -33.52 41.47
C ASP A 162 -22.03 -33.43 41.08
N ASP A 163 -21.13 -33.83 41.99
CA ASP A 163 -19.67 -33.95 41.85
C ASP A 163 -19.24 -35.14 42.75
N PRO A 164 -18.28 -35.99 42.35
CA PRO A 164 -17.04 -35.92 43.13
C PRO A 164 -15.72 -36.26 42.38
N ALA A 165 -14.75 -35.37 42.60
CA ALA A 165 -13.33 -35.62 42.84
C ALA A 165 -12.40 -36.02 41.66
N GLY A 166 -11.17 -35.51 41.57
CA GLY A 166 -10.53 -34.42 42.33
C GLY A 166 -9.09 -34.71 42.79
N ASN A 167 -8.21 -33.72 42.67
CA ASN A 167 -7.01 -33.60 43.50
C ASN A 167 -6.61 -32.10 43.64
N THR A 168 -5.83 -31.76 44.67
CA THR A 168 -5.65 -30.38 45.15
C THR A 168 -4.26 -29.81 44.90
N SER A 169 -4.19 -28.49 44.66
CA SER A 169 -3.21 -27.60 45.30
C SER A 169 -3.64 -26.13 45.15
N HIS A 170 -3.45 -25.32 46.20
CA HIS A 170 -3.73 -23.89 46.16
C HIS A 170 -2.50 -23.10 45.69
N GLY A 171 -2.72 -22.09 44.85
CA GLY A 171 -1.69 -21.14 44.42
C GLY A 171 -2.25 -19.71 44.31
N THR A 172 -2.35 -19.00 45.43
CA THR A 172 -2.75 -17.58 45.47
C THR A 172 -1.62 -16.68 44.93
N GLY A 173 -1.59 -16.46 43.62
CA GLY A 173 -0.78 -15.42 42.99
C GLY A 173 -1.42 -14.03 43.13
N PRO A 174 -0.62 -12.95 43.30
CA PRO A 174 -1.16 -11.58 43.31
C PRO A 174 -1.68 -11.20 41.92
N GLN A 175 -2.79 -10.46 41.87
CA GLN A 175 -3.31 -9.92 40.61
C GLN A 175 -2.28 -8.94 40.02
N HIS A 176 -1.72 -9.28 38.86
CA HIS A 176 -0.93 -8.34 38.09
C HIS A 176 -1.82 -7.18 37.62
N PRO A 177 -1.49 -5.91 37.88
CA PRO A 177 -2.20 -4.80 37.27
C PRO A 177 -2.03 -4.85 35.74
N PRO A 178 -3.01 -4.37 34.95
CA PRO A 178 -2.94 -4.42 33.50
C PRO A 178 -1.68 -3.69 32.98
N ARG A 179 -0.97 -4.33 32.05
CA ARG A 179 0.30 -3.83 31.49
C ARG A 179 0.17 -2.49 30.75
N ILE A 180 -1.06 -2.11 30.40
CA ILE A 180 -1.43 -0.80 29.86
C ILE A 180 -2.40 -0.19 30.89
N PRO A 181 -2.10 0.98 31.47
CA PRO A 181 -3.07 1.70 32.29
C PRO A 181 -4.29 2.04 31.45
N LEU A 182 -5.50 1.79 31.98
CA LEU A 182 -6.73 2.30 31.37
C LEU A 182 -6.62 3.83 31.18
N PRO A 183 -7.24 4.40 30.14
CA PRO A 183 -7.39 5.84 30.02
C PRO A 183 -7.89 6.42 31.35
N ARG A 184 -7.24 7.47 31.85
CA ARG A 184 -7.73 8.18 33.02
C ARG A 184 -9.07 8.81 32.61
N ALA A 185 -10.16 8.36 33.22
CA ALA A 185 -11.42 9.10 33.17
C ALA A 185 -11.14 10.56 33.56
N SER A 186 -11.75 11.50 32.86
CA SER A 186 -11.60 12.93 33.15
C SER A 186 -12.03 13.16 34.60
N VAL A 187 -11.40 14.09 35.32
CA VAL A 187 -11.74 14.28 36.74
C VAL A 187 -13.22 14.62 36.90
N GLU A 188 -13.77 15.34 35.93
CA GLU A 188 -15.20 15.63 35.71
C GLU A 188 -16.07 14.35 35.66
N ASP A 189 -15.68 13.35 34.86
CA ASP A 189 -16.41 12.08 34.71
C ASP A 189 -16.42 11.23 35.98
N THR A 190 -15.45 11.40 36.88
CA THR A 190 -15.33 10.58 38.09
C THR A 190 -16.34 10.91 39.18
N GLY A 191 -17.14 11.98 39.02
CA GLY A 191 -18.08 12.48 40.04
C GLY A 191 -17.40 12.95 41.33
N ARG A 192 -16.07 13.09 41.34
CA ARG A 192 -15.28 13.59 42.47
C ARG A 192 -15.23 15.12 42.39
N PRO A 193 -15.13 15.82 43.53
CA PRO A 193 -14.80 17.24 43.52
C PRO A 193 -13.50 17.45 42.72
N LEU A 194 -13.50 18.41 41.81
CA LEU A 194 -12.27 18.91 41.20
C LEU A 194 -11.30 19.30 42.32
N PRO A 195 -9.98 19.05 42.18
CA PRO A 195 -9.02 19.56 43.14
C PRO A 195 -9.16 21.08 43.20
N VAL A 196 -9.38 21.61 44.41
CA VAL A 196 -9.48 23.06 44.62
C VAL A 196 -8.15 23.66 44.17
N LEU A 197 -8.19 24.41 43.06
CA LEU A 197 -7.11 25.30 42.70
C LEU A 197 -6.97 26.28 43.85
N GLU A 198 -5.76 26.44 44.38
CA GLU A 198 -5.48 27.54 45.31
C GLU A 198 -5.64 28.84 44.51
N GLU A 199 -6.82 29.45 44.63
CA GLU A 199 -7.09 30.75 44.01
C GLU A 199 -6.01 31.73 44.49
N PRO A 200 -5.27 32.38 43.58
CA PRO A 200 -4.25 33.34 43.97
C PRO A 200 -4.92 34.42 44.82
N ALA A 201 -4.44 34.59 46.05
CA ALA A 201 -5.11 35.38 47.08
C ALA A 201 -5.59 36.73 46.51
N PRO A 202 -6.88 37.07 46.66
CA PRO A 202 -7.53 38.08 45.82
C PRO A 202 -6.76 39.39 45.85
N SER A 203 -6.31 39.83 44.68
CA SER A 203 -5.63 41.11 44.50
C SER A 203 -6.55 42.21 45.04
N ALA A 204 -5.99 43.10 45.87
CA ALA A 204 -6.77 44.16 46.49
C ALA A 204 -7.47 44.98 45.40
N PRO A 205 -8.79 45.23 45.51
CA PRO A 205 -9.59 45.74 44.40
C PRO A 205 -9.00 47.06 43.88
N LEU A 206 -8.85 47.14 42.55
CA LEU A 206 -8.18 48.25 41.88
C LEU A 206 -9.10 49.49 41.84
N VAL A 207 -9.19 50.20 42.96
CA VAL A 207 -10.05 51.39 43.11
C VAL A 207 -9.50 52.55 42.28
N LEU A 208 -9.98 52.66 41.04
CA LEU A 208 -9.69 53.74 40.11
C LEU A 208 -10.77 54.84 40.15
N GLU A 209 -10.40 56.07 39.82
CA GLU A 209 -11.38 57.14 39.62
C GLU A 209 -12.27 56.87 38.40
N HIS A 210 -13.55 57.29 38.45
CA HIS A 210 -14.50 57.22 37.33
C HIS A 210 -13.92 57.77 36.01
N ARG A 211 -13.09 58.82 36.06
CA ARG A 211 -12.39 59.37 34.89
C ARG A 211 -11.48 58.34 34.21
N VAL A 212 -10.76 57.53 34.99
CA VAL A 212 -9.81 56.52 34.48
C VAL A 212 -10.60 55.31 33.97
N LEU A 213 -11.58 54.84 34.73
CA LEU A 213 -12.48 53.75 34.32
C LEU A 213 -13.21 54.07 33.01
N LYS A 214 -13.68 55.32 32.85
CA LYS A 214 -14.28 55.78 31.60
C LYS A 214 -13.29 55.82 30.41
N ALA A 215 -12.00 56.06 30.66
CA ALA A 215 -10.97 56.00 29.63
C ALA A 215 -10.60 54.56 29.23
N LEU A 216 -10.66 53.61 30.17
CA LEU A 216 -10.40 52.19 29.94
C LEU A 216 -11.48 51.49 29.10
N LEU A 217 -12.70 52.04 28.97
CA LEU A 217 -13.80 51.41 28.23
C LEU A 217 -13.44 50.98 26.80
N GLY A 218 -12.59 51.74 26.11
CA GLY A 218 -12.11 51.38 24.77
C GLY A 218 -11.16 50.18 24.75
N ALA A 219 -10.27 50.08 25.74
CA ALA A 219 -9.36 48.95 25.90
C ALA A 219 -10.12 47.69 26.37
N TRP A 220 -11.05 47.85 27.32
CA TRP A 220 -11.93 46.77 27.78
C TRP A 220 -12.83 46.22 26.67
N ALA A 221 -13.39 47.08 25.80
CA ALA A 221 -14.17 46.65 24.64
C ALA A 221 -13.34 45.87 23.60
N LEU A 222 -12.02 46.08 23.57
CA LEU A 222 -11.04 45.36 22.74
C LEU A 222 -10.38 44.16 23.47
N ALA A 223 -10.81 43.83 24.70
CA ALA A 223 -10.19 42.83 25.58
C ALA A 223 -8.67 43.05 25.82
N ALA A 224 -8.23 44.32 25.83
CA ALA A 224 -6.83 44.74 25.94
C ALA A 224 -6.43 45.29 27.34
N CYS A 225 -7.32 45.16 28.33
CA CYS A 225 -7.06 45.51 29.73
C CYS A 225 -6.36 44.37 30.49
N SER A 226 -5.72 44.69 31.63
CA SER A 226 -5.29 43.67 32.59
C SER A 226 -6.49 42.96 33.24
N ALA A 227 -6.25 41.87 33.97
CA ALA A 227 -7.30 41.20 34.74
C ALA A 227 -7.89 42.11 35.84
N GLU A 228 -7.04 42.86 36.54
CA GLU A 228 -7.45 43.80 37.59
C GLU A 228 -8.20 45.01 37.01
N GLU A 229 -7.75 45.54 35.87
CA GLU A 229 -8.45 46.61 35.14
C GLU A 229 -9.81 46.15 34.63
N THR A 230 -9.91 44.92 34.12
CA THR A 230 -11.15 44.34 33.60
C THR A 230 -12.19 44.21 34.70
N ALA A 231 -11.82 43.64 35.85
CA ALA A 231 -12.70 43.54 37.02
C ALA A 231 -13.15 44.92 37.52
N ALA A 232 -12.23 45.89 37.62
CA ALA A 232 -12.55 47.25 38.07
C ALA A 232 -13.48 48.00 37.10
N VAL A 233 -13.35 47.77 35.79
CA VAL A 233 -14.29 48.29 34.79
C VAL A 233 -15.66 47.62 34.92
N GLU A 234 -15.73 46.30 35.11
CA GLU A 234 -17.01 45.58 35.18
C GLU A 234 -17.83 45.93 36.43
N ASP A 235 -17.18 46.01 37.61
CA ASP A 235 -17.78 46.59 38.82
C ASP A 235 -18.31 48.01 38.56
N HIS A 236 -17.58 48.82 37.78
CA HIS A 236 -17.98 50.18 37.44
C HIS A 236 -19.18 50.23 36.49
N LEU A 237 -19.28 49.32 35.52
CA LEU A 237 -20.44 49.23 34.62
C LEU A 237 -21.71 48.88 35.41
N GLY A 238 -21.60 48.03 36.44
CA GLY A 238 -22.71 47.69 37.33
C GLY A 238 -23.29 48.87 38.12
N VAL A 239 -22.52 49.95 38.34
CA VAL A 239 -22.96 51.16 39.08
C VAL A 239 -23.14 52.41 38.23
N CYS A 240 -22.66 52.43 36.98
CA CYS A 240 -22.67 53.62 36.13
C CYS A 240 -23.30 53.36 34.74
N GLY A 241 -24.62 53.50 34.65
CA GLY A 241 -25.37 53.29 33.39
C GLY A 241 -24.82 54.08 32.19
N ALA A 242 -24.36 55.32 32.39
CA ALA A 242 -23.76 56.12 31.31
C ALA A 242 -22.42 55.56 30.78
N CYS A 243 -21.71 54.77 31.58
CA CYS A 243 -20.55 53.99 31.13
C CYS A 243 -20.97 52.65 30.54
N ALA A 244 -22.02 51.99 31.06
CA ALA A 244 -22.57 50.77 30.47
C ALA A 244 -23.11 51.00 29.04
N ASP A 245 -23.86 52.09 28.82
CA ASP A 245 -24.35 52.51 27.50
C ASP A 245 -23.19 52.75 26.50
N GLU A 246 -22.08 53.33 26.97
CA GLU A 246 -20.90 53.58 26.16
C GLU A 246 -20.10 52.30 25.90
N ALA A 247 -19.97 51.42 26.90
CA ALA A 247 -19.33 50.12 26.77
C ALA A 247 -20.08 49.19 25.79
N LEU A 248 -21.42 49.25 25.78
CA LEU A 248 -22.25 48.57 24.78
C LEU A 248 -22.07 49.16 23.38
N ARG A 249 -22.04 50.50 23.24
CA ARG A 249 -21.71 51.15 21.95
C ARG A 249 -20.32 50.75 21.44
N LEU A 250 -19.32 50.74 22.31
CA LEU A 250 -17.94 50.40 21.97
C LEU A 250 -17.79 48.92 21.57
N ARG A 251 -18.36 47.96 22.31
CA ARG A 251 -18.36 46.55 21.88
C ARG A 251 -19.12 46.35 20.55
N GLY A 252 -20.24 47.06 20.35
CA GLY A 252 -20.95 47.07 19.07
C GLY A 252 -20.10 47.61 17.91
N ALA A 253 -19.26 48.62 18.16
CA ALA A 253 -18.32 49.15 17.16
C ALA A 253 -17.11 48.23 16.92
N VAL A 254 -16.61 47.54 17.95
CA VAL A 254 -15.51 46.55 17.80
C VAL A 254 -15.91 45.41 16.88
N GLY A 255 -17.16 44.93 16.97
CA GLY A 255 -17.72 43.94 16.04
C GLY A 255 -17.88 44.41 14.58
N LEU A 256 -17.69 45.71 14.29
CA LEU A 256 -17.63 46.27 12.94
C LEU A 256 -16.18 46.54 12.47
N LEU A 257 -15.20 46.49 13.38
CA LEU A 257 -13.77 46.68 13.10
C LEU A 257 -13.03 45.35 12.96
N GLN A 258 -13.46 44.33 13.72
CA GLN A 258 -12.97 42.96 13.55
C GLN A 258 -13.54 42.37 12.25
N ARG A 259 -12.65 41.84 11.40
CA ARG A 259 -13.07 40.84 10.41
C ARG A 259 -13.48 39.57 11.17
N PRO A 260 -14.44 38.77 10.68
CA PRO A 260 -14.64 37.43 11.18
C PRO A 260 -13.33 36.64 10.98
N GLU A 261 -12.63 36.34 12.07
CA GLU A 261 -11.57 35.32 12.07
C GLU A 261 -12.26 33.96 11.96
N SER A 262 -11.69 33.02 11.20
CA SER A 262 -12.30 31.70 11.14
C SER A 262 -12.11 30.96 12.47
N LEU A 263 -13.12 30.19 12.85
CA LEU A 263 -13.05 29.23 13.95
C LEU A 263 -12.36 27.92 13.52
N ASP A 264 -12.04 27.78 12.23
CA ASP A 264 -11.25 26.66 11.70
C ASP A 264 -9.86 26.66 12.34
N LEU A 265 -9.51 25.55 12.99
CA LEU A 265 -8.14 25.32 13.44
C LEU A 265 -7.23 25.13 12.22
N ASP A 266 -6.02 25.69 12.29
CA ASP A 266 -4.92 25.37 11.37
C ASP A 266 -4.82 23.85 11.19
N PRO A 267 -4.98 23.29 9.98
CA PRO A 267 -4.99 21.83 9.78
C PRO A 267 -3.72 21.13 10.25
N GLY A 268 -2.57 21.82 10.21
CA GLY A 268 -1.29 21.34 10.72
C GLY A 268 -1.14 21.44 12.24
N LEU A 269 -2.07 22.07 12.96
CA LEU A 269 -2.04 22.16 14.43
C LEU A 269 -2.02 20.77 15.07
N ARG A 270 -2.83 19.83 14.57
CA ARG A 270 -2.87 18.45 15.06
C ARG A 270 -1.48 17.81 14.95
N THR A 271 -0.85 17.92 13.79
CA THR A 271 0.49 17.37 13.51
C THR A 271 1.51 17.99 14.46
N ARG A 272 1.62 19.33 14.51
CA ARG A 272 2.58 20.04 15.39
C ARG A 272 2.40 19.73 16.89
N VAL A 273 1.16 19.48 17.33
CA VAL A 273 0.87 19.06 18.72
C VAL A 273 1.31 17.62 18.95
N LEU A 274 1.03 16.70 18.02
CA LEU A 274 1.47 15.30 18.11
C LEU A 274 3.00 15.20 18.06
N ASP A 275 3.66 15.91 17.15
CA ASP A 275 5.12 15.99 17.06
C ASP A 275 5.73 16.47 18.39
N SER A 276 5.25 17.60 18.93
CA SER A 276 5.75 18.11 20.22
C SER A 276 5.43 17.18 21.40
N CYS A 277 4.41 16.33 21.31
CA CYS A 277 4.15 15.28 22.29
C CYS A 277 5.10 14.08 22.14
N LEU A 278 5.45 13.69 20.91
CA LEU A 278 6.38 12.60 20.61
C LEU A 278 7.84 13.00 20.90
N ASP A 279 8.26 14.23 20.62
CA ASP A 279 9.55 14.79 21.03
C ASP A 279 9.76 14.70 22.55
N ARG A 280 8.71 15.05 23.32
CA ARG A 280 8.73 15.02 24.79
C ARG A 280 8.61 13.60 25.35
N ARG A 281 8.05 12.67 24.58
CA ARG A 281 7.82 11.29 24.98
C ARG A 281 7.88 10.34 23.77
N PRO A 282 9.10 9.95 23.35
CA PRO A 282 9.27 9.06 22.21
C PRO A 282 8.51 7.73 22.37
N PRO A 283 8.07 7.11 21.26
CA PRO A 283 7.40 5.82 21.32
C PRO A 283 8.34 4.77 21.90
N ARG A 284 7.85 3.98 22.88
CA ARG A 284 8.65 2.95 23.57
C ARG A 284 9.18 1.86 22.62
N ILE A 285 8.47 1.66 21.51
CA ILE A 285 8.82 0.81 20.38
C ILE A 285 8.59 1.70 19.16
N PRO A 286 9.64 2.19 18.48
CA PRO A 286 9.48 3.03 17.30
C PRO A 286 9.09 2.20 16.07
N MET A 287 8.29 2.80 15.18
CA MET A 287 8.03 2.26 13.84
C MET A 287 9.35 2.24 13.03
N PRO A 288 9.67 1.17 12.28
CA PRO A 288 10.73 1.22 11.29
C PRO A 288 10.34 2.15 10.14
N GLU A 289 11.22 3.10 9.75
CA GLU A 289 10.88 4.11 8.73
C GLU A 289 10.43 3.53 7.38
N TRP A 290 10.86 2.32 7.04
CA TRP A 290 10.50 1.64 5.80
C TRP A 290 9.08 1.05 5.82
N ALA A 291 8.52 0.80 7.01
CA ALA A 291 7.13 0.32 7.18
C ALA A 291 6.11 1.46 7.28
N THR A 292 6.55 2.71 7.47
CA THR A 292 5.67 3.89 7.62
C THR A 292 4.69 4.11 6.46
N PRO A 293 5.02 3.84 5.18
CA PRO A 293 4.04 3.93 4.10
C PRO A 293 2.86 2.96 4.29
N TYR A 294 3.12 1.69 4.64
CA TYR A 294 2.08 0.68 4.85
C TYR A 294 1.15 1.04 6.02
N ASP A 295 1.73 1.45 7.16
CA ASP A 295 0.97 1.93 8.32
C ASP A 295 0.08 3.14 7.97
N ALA A 296 0.59 4.08 7.17
CA ALA A 296 -0.16 5.26 6.76
C ALA A 296 -1.29 4.93 5.78
N GLU A 297 -1.03 4.20 4.69
CA GLU A 297 -2.05 3.95 3.67
C GLU A 297 -3.15 2.99 4.19
N THR A 298 -2.80 1.98 5.00
CA THR A 298 -3.82 1.14 5.69
C THR A 298 -4.64 1.92 6.70
N ALA A 299 -4.04 2.84 7.47
CA ALA A 299 -4.79 3.70 8.40
C ALA A 299 -5.71 4.71 7.67
N ARG A 300 -5.31 5.20 6.49
CA ARG A 300 -6.17 6.05 5.64
C ARG A 300 -7.35 5.28 5.06
N LEU A 301 -7.12 4.05 4.60
CA LEU A 301 -8.19 3.17 4.12
C LEU A 301 -9.14 2.77 5.26
N ASP A 302 -8.63 2.42 6.45
CA ASP A 302 -9.48 2.13 7.61
C ASP A 302 -10.34 3.33 8.07
N ALA A 303 -9.84 4.56 7.86
CA ALA A 303 -10.61 5.79 8.09
C ALA A 303 -11.75 5.95 7.07
N LEU A 304 -11.49 5.74 5.77
CA LEU A 304 -12.53 5.72 4.73
C LEU A 304 -13.61 4.66 5.03
N LEU A 305 -13.19 3.44 5.34
CA LEU A 305 -14.06 2.32 5.71
C LEU A 305 -14.72 2.48 7.10
N GLN A 306 -14.44 3.56 7.84
CA GLN A 306 -15.07 3.83 9.12
C GLN A 306 -16.53 4.26 8.95
N ASP A 307 -16.77 5.15 7.99
CA ASP A 307 -18.04 5.85 7.85
C ASP A 307 -19.02 5.11 6.91
N PHE A 308 -18.58 4.00 6.32
CA PHE A 308 -19.40 3.17 5.42
C PHE A 308 -20.55 2.46 6.15
N GLY A 309 -21.77 2.66 5.62
CA GLY A 309 -22.94 1.84 5.91
C GLY A 309 -22.90 0.50 5.17
N ASP A 310 -23.90 -0.34 5.38
CA ASP A 310 -23.89 -1.72 4.86
C ASP A 310 -24.15 -1.81 3.34
N ALA A 311 -24.58 -0.72 2.70
CA ALA A 311 -24.78 -0.66 1.25
C ALA A 311 -23.46 -0.39 0.52
N GLU A 312 -22.62 0.46 1.07
CA GLU A 312 -21.32 0.88 0.53
C GLU A 312 -20.35 -0.31 0.43
N TRP A 313 -20.40 -1.26 1.38
CA TRP A 313 -19.65 -2.53 1.30
C TRP A 313 -19.99 -3.39 0.07
N HIS A 314 -21.15 -3.17 -0.54
CA HIS A 314 -21.62 -3.85 -1.74
C HIS A 314 -21.56 -2.96 -3.01
N ALA A 315 -20.98 -1.75 -2.93
CA ALA A 315 -20.74 -0.92 -4.09
C ALA A 315 -19.82 -1.65 -5.10
N PRO A 316 -20.13 -1.59 -6.42
CA PRO A 316 -19.48 -2.44 -7.42
C PRO A 316 -18.13 -1.86 -7.88
N VAL A 317 -17.03 -2.48 -7.44
CA VAL A 317 -15.68 -2.11 -7.85
C VAL A 317 -15.25 -2.88 -9.10
N ARG A 318 -14.33 -2.31 -9.89
CA ARG A 318 -13.66 -2.97 -11.01
C ARG A 318 -12.15 -2.83 -10.86
N LEU A 319 -11.51 -3.86 -10.32
CA LEU A 319 -10.05 -3.97 -10.33
C LEU A 319 -9.56 -3.98 -11.78
N ARG A 320 -8.48 -3.23 -12.06
CA ARG A 320 -7.83 -3.08 -13.37
C ARG A 320 -6.37 -3.51 -13.24
N TRP A 321 -5.83 -4.21 -14.24
CA TRP A 321 -4.40 -4.52 -14.35
C TRP A 321 -4.03 -4.79 -15.82
N PHE A 322 -2.76 -5.02 -16.10
CA PHE A 322 -2.22 -5.22 -17.45
C PHE A 322 -1.52 -6.57 -17.57
N ASP A 323 -2.01 -7.45 -18.44
CA ASP A 323 -1.46 -8.79 -18.67
C ASP A 323 -1.37 -9.08 -20.18
N ALA A 324 -0.34 -9.80 -20.61
CA ALA A 324 -0.11 -10.21 -22.00
C ALA A 324 -0.23 -9.08 -23.08
N ASP A 325 0.10 -7.84 -22.70
CA ASP A 325 -0.06 -6.59 -23.48
C ASP A 325 -1.51 -6.06 -23.63
N GLU A 326 -2.47 -6.60 -22.89
CA GLU A 326 -3.87 -6.18 -22.86
C GLU A 326 -4.33 -5.68 -21.47
N ALA A 327 -5.17 -4.64 -21.47
CA ALA A 327 -5.80 -4.12 -20.24
C ALA A 327 -6.92 -5.07 -19.78
N THR A 328 -6.71 -5.69 -18.62
CA THR A 328 -7.57 -6.71 -18.04
C THR A 328 -8.34 -6.15 -16.83
N SER A 329 -9.52 -6.71 -16.51
CA SER A 329 -10.26 -6.27 -15.31
C SER A 329 -11.15 -7.34 -14.68
N ARG A 330 -11.38 -7.21 -13.37
CA ARG A 330 -12.26 -8.09 -12.57
C ARG A 330 -13.33 -7.26 -11.86
N ARG A 331 -14.60 -7.66 -12.01
CA ARG A 331 -15.70 -7.08 -11.23
C ARG A 331 -15.73 -7.70 -9.84
N THR A 332 -15.81 -6.86 -8.82
CA THR A 332 -15.95 -7.26 -7.42
C THR A 332 -16.83 -6.24 -6.67
N THR A 333 -16.76 -6.20 -5.34
CA THR A 333 -17.38 -5.16 -4.49
C THR A 333 -16.34 -4.59 -3.53
N VAL A 334 -16.62 -3.47 -2.87
CA VAL A 334 -15.74 -2.92 -1.80
C VAL A 334 -15.30 -4.00 -0.80
N ALA A 335 -16.22 -4.81 -0.28
CA ALA A 335 -15.87 -5.91 0.63
C ALA A 335 -15.00 -6.99 -0.06
N GLY A 336 -15.15 -7.19 -1.36
CA GLY A 336 -14.30 -8.07 -2.17
C GLY A 336 -12.88 -7.53 -2.38
N VAL A 337 -12.71 -6.21 -2.45
CA VAL A 337 -11.39 -5.54 -2.49
C VAL A 337 -10.66 -5.69 -1.16
N ILE A 338 -11.34 -5.47 -0.03
CA ILE A 338 -10.74 -5.65 1.30
C ILE A 338 -10.41 -7.13 1.56
N ALA A 339 -11.23 -8.06 1.05
CA ALA A 339 -10.90 -9.48 1.03
C ALA A 339 -9.63 -9.80 0.20
N HIS A 340 -9.50 -9.20 -1.00
CA HIS A 340 -8.29 -9.31 -1.82
C HIS A 340 -7.05 -8.81 -1.06
N LEU A 341 -7.09 -7.58 -0.51
CA LEU A 341 -5.97 -7.00 0.24
C LEU A 341 -5.54 -7.93 1.40
N MET A 342 -6.49 -8.37 2.22
CA MET A 342 -6.27 -9.33 3.31
C MET A 342 -5.61 -10.63 2.83
N SER A 343 -6.13 -11.22 1.74
CA SER A 343 -5.57 -12.44 1.14
C SER A 343 -4.14 -12.29 0.67
N VAL A 344 -3.77 -11.16 0.04
CA VAL A 344 -2.41 -10.93 -0.48
C VAL A 344 -1.44 -10.48 0.62
N ASP A 345 -1.88 -9.61 1.54
CA ASP A 345 -1.13 -9.21 2.74
C ASP A 345 -0.79 -10.45 3.62
N GLY A 346 -1.55 -11.54 3.46
CA GLY A 346 -1.29 -12.84 4.10
C GLY A 346 0.05 -13.47 3.72
N LEU A 347 0.60 -13.15 2.55
CA LEU A 347 1.97 -13.56 2.15
C LEU A 347 3.03 -12.98 3.09
N VAL A 348 2.88 -11.69 3.45
CA VAL A 348 3.76 -11.01 4.40
C VAL A 348 3.54 -11.55 5.82
N ALA A 349 2.29 -11.88 6.18
CA ALA A 349 1.97 -12.48 7.49
C ALA A 349 2.66 -13.83 7.68
N VAL A 350 2.55 -14.73 6.70
CA VAL A 350 3.20 -16.04 6.71
C VAL A 350 4.73 -15.91 6.75
N ALA A 351 5.31 -15.01 5.95
CA ALA A 351 6.75 -14.76 5.98
C ALA A 351 7.25 -14.28 7.36
N LEU A 352 6.46 -13.45 8.05
CA LEU A 352 6.73 -12.98 9.41
C LEU A 352 6.44 -14.02 10.52
N GLY A 353 5.90 -15.19 10.17
CA GLY A 353 5.53 -16.23 11.13
C GLY A 353 4.25 -15.95 11.91
N LEU A 354 3.34 -15.16 11.34
CA LEU A 354 1.96 -14.98 11.79
C LEU A 354 1.03 -16.01 11.12
N ASP A 355 -0.19 -16.14 11.64
CA ASP A 355 -1.22 -17.00 11.05
C ASP A 355 -1.65 -16.47 9.66
N ASP A 356 -1.94 -17.37 8.71
CA ASP A 356 -2.45 -17.00 7.38
C ASP A 356 -3.96 -16.66 7.47
N PRO A 357 -4.43 -15.47 7.05
CA PRO A 357 -5.85 -15.12 7.03
C PRO A 357 -6.70 -16.02 6.11
N MET A 358 -6.08 -16.79 5.21
CA MET A 358 -6.75 -17.82 4.42
C MET A 358 -7.19 -19.04 5.26
N GLY A 359 -6.56 -19.28 6.42
CA GLY A 359 -6.82 -20.44 7.27
C GLY A 359 -6.62 -21.76 6.52
N GLU A 360 -7.66 -22.60 6.46
CA GLU A 360 -7.64 -23.88 5.72
C GLU A 360 -8.04 -23.75 4.24
N VAL A 361 -8.29 -22.55 3.70
CA VAL A 361 -8.70 -22.36 2.29
C VAL A 361 -7.53 -22.65 1.34
N PRO A 362 -7.60 -23.71 0.50
CA PRO A 362 -6.52 -24.03 -0.42
C PRO A 362 -6.52 -23.08 -1.62
N ALA A 363 -5.38 -22.45 -1.90
CA ALA A 363 -5.14 -21.74 -3.16
C ALA A 363 -4.52 -22.69 -4.21
N ASP A 364 -4.94 -22.56 -5.47
CA ASP A 364 -4.42 -23.40 -6.57
C ASP A 364 -2.94 -23.10 -6.87
N ALA A 365 -2.53 -21.86 -6.58
CA ALA A 365 -1.15 -21.36 -6.59
C ALA A 365 -0.98 -20.34 -5.45
N PRO A 366 0.22 -20.17 -4.88
CA PRO A 366 0.48 -19.21 -3.80
C PRO A 366 0.56 -17.75 -4.28
N THR A 367 0.24 -17.47 -5.54
CA THR A 367 0.28 -16.11 -6.12
C THR A 367 -0.84 -15.22 -5.58
N PRO A 368 -0.70 -13.88 -5.65
CA PRO A 368 -1.77 -12.93 -5.28
C PRO A 368 -3.14 -13.30 -5.88
N ALA A 369 -3.24 -13.39 -7.21
CA ALA A 369 -4.46 -13.78 -7.91
C ALA A 369 -4.99 -15.15 -7.50
N GLY A 370 -4.10 -16.13 -7.28
CA GLY A 370 -4.45 -17.48 -6.84
C GLY A 370 -5.09 -17.49 -5.45
N ARG A 371 -4.56 -16.70 -4.52
CA ARG A 371 -5.10 -16.51 -3.16
C ARG A 371 -6.41 -15.71 -3.18
N THR A 372 -6.46 -14.62 -3.95
CA THR A 372 -7.65 -13.78 -4.15
C THR A 372 -8.85 -14.60 -4.63
N GLU A 373 -8.71 -15.34 -5.74
CA GLU A 373 -9.79 -16.18 -6.28
C GLU A 373 -10.13 -17.36 -5.36
N ALA A 374 -9.15 -17.95 -4.67
CA ALA A 374 -9.44 -19.01 -3.69
C ALA A 374 -10.34 -18.52 -2.55
N TYR A 375 -10.06 -17.33 -2.00
CA TYR A 375 -10.87 -16.73 -0.93
C TYR A 375 -12.29 -16.39 -1.41
N TRP A 376 -12.41 -15.74 -2.57
CA TRP A 376 -13.72 -15.40 -3.15
C TRP A 376 -14.55 -16.65 -3.49
N ARG A 377 -13.94 -17.75 -3.97
CA ARG A 377 -14.63 -19.02 -4.26
C ARG A 377 -15.00 -19.82 -3.00
N ALA A 378 -14.22 -19.72 -1.93
CA ALA A 378 -14.55 -20.34 -0.64
C ALA A 378 -15.72 -19.65 0.09
N SER A 379 -15.97 -18.38 -0.24
CA SER A 379 -17.04 -17.58 0.35
C SER A 379 -18.41 -17.96 -0.20
N HIS A 380 -19.25 -18.63 0.61
CA HIS A 380 -20.60 -19.09 0.19
C HIS A 380 -21.57 -17.94 -0.17
N PHE A 381 -21.34 -16.76 0.39
CA PHE A 381 -21.95 -15.50 -0.01
C PHE A 381 -20.84 -14.51 -0.38
N PRO A 382 -21.10 -13.48 -1.21
CA PRO A 382 -20.14 -12.40 -1.44
C PRO A 382 -19.66 -11.79 -0.11
N PRO A 383 -18.39 -11.38 -0.01
CA PRO A 383 -17.87 -10.67 1.16
C PRO A 383 -18.77 -9.50 1.59
N THR A 384 -18.79 -9.24 2.90
CA THR A 384 -19.55 -8.14 3.53
C THR A 384 -18.62 -7.32 4.43
N ARG A 385 -19.16 -6.29 5.09
CA ARG A 385 -18.52 -5.54 6.19
C ARG A 385 -17.72 -6.39 7.20
N SER A 386 -18.09 -7.65 7.38
CA SER A 386 -17.39 -8.62 8.23
C SER A 386 -15.88 -8.74 7.95
N VAL A 387 -15.41 -8.49 6.73
CA VAL A 387 -13.98 -8.59 6.39
C VAL A 387 -13.12 -7.48 6.99
N ARG A 388 -13.70 -6.34 7.39
CA ARG A 388 -12.92 -5.20 7.88
C ARG A 388 -12.15 -5.54 9.15
N THR A 389 -12.77 -6.25 10.10
CA THR A 389 -12.11 -6.52 11.40
C THR A 389 -10.88 -7.44 11.24
N PRO A 390 -10.96 -8.61 10.56
CA PRO A 390 -9.78 -9.43 10.31
C PRO A 390 -8.68 -8.72 9.51
N TRP A 391 -9.01 -8.00 8.44
CA TRP A 391 -8.05 -7.21 7.67
C TRP A 391 -7.33 -6.17 8.55
N ARG A 392 -8.08 -5.41 9.32
CA ARG A 392 -7.56 -4.37 10.22
C ARG A 392 -6.68 -4.94 11.35
N GLU A 393 -7.07 -6.09 11.89
CA GLU A 393 -6.28 -6.81 12.90
C GLU A 393 -4.97 -7.33 12.29
N GLN A 394 -5.00 -7.88 11.08
CA GLN A 394 -3.83 -8.30 10.32
C GLN A 394 -2.89 -7.12 10.01
N SER A 395 -3.38 -6.00 9.46
CA SER A 395 -2.53 -4.83 9.16
C SER A 395 -1.85 -4.30 10.42
N HIS A 396 -2.56 -4.27 11.56
CA HIS A 396 -1.98 -3.93 12.85
C HIS A 396 -0.91 -4.93 13.33
N ASP A 397 -1.14 -6.24 13.22
CA ASP A 397 -0.17 -7.24 13.69
C ASP A 397 1.05 -7.39 12.77
N LEU A 398 0.91 -7.10 11.47
CA LEU A 398 2.02 -6.89 10.54
C LEU A 398 2.91 -5.70 11.01
N VAL A 399 2.31 -4.52 11.16
CA VAL A 399 2.95 -3.29 11.64
C VAL A 399 3.63 -3.49 13.00
N ARG A 400 2.93 -4.15 13.93
CA ARG A 400 3.43 -4.51 15.26
C ARG A 400 4.64 -5.42 15.18
N THR A 401 4.58 -6.46 14.35
CA THR A 401 5.63 -7.47 14.25
C THR A 401 6.89 -6.90 13.63
N VAL A 402 6.79 -6.12 12.54
CA VAL A 402 7.96 -5.43 11.97
C VAL A 402 8.57 -4.40 12.94
N SER A 403 7.77 -3.81 13.83
CA SER A 403 8.27 -2.94 14.90
C SER A 403 9.03 -3.67 16.01
N PHE A 404 8.98 -5.01 16.06
CA PHE A 404 9.81 -5.84 16.93
C PHE A 404 10.96 -6.54 16.19
N THR A 405 10.92 -6.67 14.85
CA THR A 405 12.05 -7.22 14.10
C THR A 405 13.15 -6.16 13.95
N GLY A 406 14.29 -6.39 14.60
CA GLY A 406 15.47 -5.53 14.46
C GLY A 406 16.00 -5.53 13.02
N GLY A 407 16.98 -4.66 12.73
CA GLY A 407 17.50 -4.38 11.37
C GLY A 407 18.15 -5.54 10.59
N THR A 408 17.99 -6.79 11.03
CA THR A 408 18.20 -8.01 10.24
C THR A 408 17.00 -8.36 9.35
N SER A 409 15.83 -7.75 9.57
CA SER A 409 14.57 -8.05 8.86
C SER A 409 14.59 -7.79 7.36
N GLY A 410 15.41 -6.86 6.87
CA GLY A 410 15.61 -6.61 5.43
C GLY A 410 16.29 -7.74 4.63
N LYS A 411 16.53 -8.90 5.26
CA LYS A 411 16.95 -10.15 4.61
C LYS A 411 15.88 -11.24 4.64
N LEU A 412 14.72 -10.98 5.24
CA LEU A 412 13.59 -11.88 5.14
C LEU A 412 12.98 -11.74 3.74
N GLU A 413 12.77 -12.86 3.06
CA GLU A 413 12.18 -12.93 1.74
C GLU A 413 10.67 -13.21 1.88
N VAL A 414 9.86 -12.53 1.07
CA VAL A 414 8.42 -12.74 0.91
C VAL A 414 8.20 -13.32 -0.48
N ASP A 415 7.65 -14.52 -0.52
CA ASP A 415 7.35 -15.25 -1.75
C ASP A 415 5.97 -14.83 -2.29
N TYR A 416 5.93 -14.43 -3.57
CA TYR A 416 4.71 -14.08 -4.32
C TYR A 416 4.36 -15.17 -5.35
N GLY A 417 4.99 -16.35 -5.29
CA GLY A 417 4.80 -17.48 -6.18
C GLY A 417 5.60 -17.38 -7.48
N ASP A 418 5.40 -16.29 -8.23
CA ASP A 418 6.10 -16.03 -9.50
C ASP A 418 7.41 -15.24 -9.29
N PHE A 419 7.53 -14.51 -8.18
CA PHE A 419 8.70 -13.71 -7.82
C PHE A 419 8.86 -13.61 -6.28
N VAL A 420 9.99 -13.09 -5.83
CA VAL A 420 10.33 -12.91 -4.41
C VAL A 420 10.77 -11.46 -4.16
N LEU A 421 10.28 -10.85 -3.08
CA LEU A 421 10.71 -9.52 -2.62
C LEU A 421 11.34 -9.59 -1.23
N PRO A 422 12.39 -8.80 -0.93
CA PRO A 422 12.79 -8.53 0.45
C PRO A 422 11.63 -7.89 1.23
N LEU A 423 11.47 -8.22 2.51
CA LEU A 423 10.38 -7.74 3.37
C LEU A 423 10.15 -6.22 3.31
N HIS A 424 11.22 -5.43 3.20
CA HIS A 424 11.12 -3.97 3.09
C HIS A 424 10.44 -3.53 1.78
N ASP A 425 10.83 -4.12 0.66
CA ASP A 425 10.22 -3.86 -0.65
C ASP A 425 8.81 -4.46 -0.72
N ALA A 426 8.59 -5.64 -0.14
CA ALA A 426 7.25 -6.24 -0.01
C ALA A 426 6.28 -5.35 0.78
N MET A 427 6.73 -4.68 1.84
CA MET A 427 5.89 -3.74 2.61
C MET A 427 5.69 -2.39 1.90
N LEU A 428 6.58 -2.01 0.98
CA LEU A 428 6.35 -0.88 0.07
C LEU A 428 5.36 -1.23 -1.05
N ASP A 429 5.43 -2.45 -1.59
CA ASP A 429 4.44 -3.02 -2.51
C ASP A 429 3.04 -3.03 -1.88
N ARG A 430 2.89 -3.66 -0.71
CA ARG A 430 1.58 -3.68 -0.02
C ARG A 430 1.05 -2.28 0.32
N ALA A 431 1.93 -1.29 0.53
CA ALA A 431 1.52 0.10 0.71
C ALA A 431 1.01 0.76 -0.58
N PHE A 432 1.67 0.51 -1.71
CA PHE A 432 1.24 0.97 -3.03
C PHE A 432 -0.13 0.38 -3.40
N GLU A 433 -0.26 -0.94 -3.27
CA GLU A 433 -1.46 -1.68 -3.62
C GLU A 433 -2.64 -1.33 -2.69
N CYS A 434 -2.37 -1.06 -1.41
CA CYS A 434 -3.38 -0.55 -0.47
C CYS A 434 -3.86 0.87 -0.84
N TRP A 435 -3.00 1.76 -1.35
CA TRP A 435 -3.44 3.06 -1.87
C TRP A 435 -4.27 2.89 -3.16
N VAL A 436 -3.75 2.19 -4.17
CA VAL A 436 -4.44 1.97 -5.46
C VAL A 436 -5.84 1.41 -5.22
N HIS A 437 -5.97 0.40 -4.35
CA HIS A 437 -7.26 -0.19 -4.05
C HIS A 437 -8.14 0.63 -3.08
N ALA A 438 -7.58 1.59 -2.35
CA ALA A 438 -8.37 2.62 -1.68
C ALA A 438 -8.95 3.64 -2.67
N GLU A 439 -8.25 3.92 -3.78
CA GLU A 439 -8.72 4.77 -4.87
C GLU A 439 -9.81 4.08 -5.70
N ASP A 440 -9.65 2.79 -6.04
CA ASP A 440 -10.72 1.93 -6.60
C ASP A 440 -12.02 1.97 -5.75
N ILE A 441 -11.87 1.90 -4.42
CA ILE A 441 -13.00 1.95 -3.48
C ILE A 441 -13.63 3.35 -3.47
N ALA A 442 -12.80 4.40 -3.49
CA ALA A 442 -13.25 5.79 -3.47
C ALA A 442 -13.97 6.20 -4.78
N GLU A 443 -13.49 5.76 -5.96
CA GLU A 443 -14.17 5.87 -7.25
C GLU A 443 -15.57 5.23 -7.18
N ALA A 444 -15.66 4.04 -6.58
CA ALA A 444 -16.92 3.28 -6.50
C ALA A 444 -17.96 3.84 -5.51
N VAL A 445 -17.63 4.85 -4.70
CA VAL A 445 -18.56 5.52 -3.75
C VAL A 445 -18.57 7.05 -3.86
N ASP A 446 -18.05 7.62 -4.95
CA ASP A 446 -17.96 9.07 -5.20
C ASP A 446 -17.22 9.87 -4.08
N TYR A 447 -16.20 9.28 -3.45
CA TYR A 447 -15.45 9.90 -2.34
C TYR A 447 -14.11 10.54 -2.79
N PRO A 448 -13.74 11.75 -2.31
CA PRO A 448 -12.48 12.38 -2.66
C PRO A 448 -11.29 11.76 -1.90
N TYR A 449 -10.39 11.08 -2.61
CA TYR A 449 -9.20 10.44 -2.02
C TYR A 449 -7.91 11.00 -2.64
N GLU A 450 -7.07 11.63 -1.82
CA GLU A 450 -5.81 12.25 -2.24
C GLU A 450 -4.68 11.22 -2.47
N PRO A 451 -3.61 11.57 -3.22
CA PRO A 451 -2.40 10.74 -3.31
C PRO A 451 -1.69 10.54 -1.94
N PRO A 452 -0.77 9.55 -1.83
CA PRO A 452 0.10 9.40 -0.66
C PRO A 452 0.95 10.63 -0.39
N SER A 453 1.52 10.73 0.82
CA SER A 453 2.46 11.81 1.12
C SER A 453 3.65 11.77 0.13
N PRO A 454 4.23 12.93 -0.28
CA PRO A 454 5.31 12.94 -1.28
C PRO A 454 6.49 12.02 -0.95
N ARG A 455 6.82 11.84 0.33
CA ARG A 455 7.87 10.91 0.81
C ARG A 455 7.48 9.43 0.71
N HIS A 456 6.19 9.12 0.75
CA HIS A 456 5.68 7.75 0.54
C HIS A 456 5.60 7.44 -0.96
N LEU A 457 5.00 8.34 -1.74
CA LEU A 457 4.90 8.22 -3.19
C LEU A 457 6.28 8.05 -3.84
N ASN A 458 7.27 8.86 -3.44
CA ASN A 458 8.65 8.73 -3.90
C ASN A 458 9.25 7.33 -3.65
N ARG A 459 8.94 6.68 -2.51
CA ARG A 459 9.43 5.33 -2.17
C ARG A 459 8.74 4.22 -2.96
N MET A 460 7.47 4.42 -3.31
CA MET A 460 6.71 3.49 -4.17
C MET A 460 7.24 3.56 -5.61
N ILE A 461 7.42 4.77 -6.14
CA ILE A 461 8.06 5.04 -7.44
C ILE A 461 9.47 4.45 -7.50
N ASP A 462 10.27 4.68 -6.45
CA ASP A 462 11.65 4.17 -6.34
C ASP A 462 11.73 2.63 -6.31
N LEU A 463 10.76 1.95 -5.69
CA LEU A 463 10.61 0.49 -5.81
C LEU A 463 10.29 0.08 -7.24
N ALA A 464 9.24 0.65 -7.84
CA ALA A 464 8.83 0.33 -9.21
C ALA A 464 9.99 0.54 -10.21
N ALA A 465 10.69 1.67 -10.11
CA ALA A 465 11.86 1.99 -10.93
C ALA A 465 13.02 0.98 -10.76
N ARG A 466 13.26 0.47 -9.54
CA ARG A 466 14.25 -0.59 -9.30
C ARG A 466 13.91 -1.92 -9.98
N VAL A 467 12.65 -2.28 -10.09
CA VAL A 467 12.23 -3.58 -10.66
C VAL A 467 12.04 -3.57 -12.18
N LEU A 468 11.87 -2.40 -12.80
CA LEU A 468 11.74 -2.24 -14.26
C LEU A 468 12.77 -3.04 -15.09
N PRO A 469 14.08 -3.07 -14.77
CA PRO A 469 15.06 -3.86 -15.53
C PRO A 469 14.79 -5.37 -15.53
N ALA A 470 14.30 -5.91 -14.41
CA ALA A 470 13.93 -7.33 -14.31
C ALA A 470 12.68 -7.63 -15.16
N VAL A 471 11.65 -6.80 -15.07
CA VAL A 471 10.41 -6.94 -15.85
C VAL A 471 10.67 -6.77 -17.35
N LEU A 472 11.53 -5.84 -17.76
CA LEU A 472 12.03 -5.71 -19.15
C LEU A 472 12.67 -7.01 -19.65
N ALA A 473 13.51 -7.64 -18.83
CA ALA A 473 14.18 -8.89 -19.19
C ALA A 473 13.20 -10.07 -19.28
N GLU A 474 12.22 -10.14 -18.38
CA GLU A 474 11.17 -11.16 -18.40
C GLU A 474 10.23 -11.00 -19.61
N ARG A 475 9.74 -9.78 -19.87
CA ARG A 475 8.95 -9.47 -21.07
C ARG A 475 9.69 -9.83 -22.35
N ARG A 476 11.01 -9.60 -22.40
CA ARG A 476 11.87 -9.99 -23.53
C ARG A 476 11.99 -11.52 -23.67
N GLN A 477 12.04 -12.27 -22.57
CA GLN A 477 12.00 -13.74 -22.58
C GLN A 477 10.63 -14.27 -23.05
N LYS A 478 9.54 -13.61 -22.66
CA LYS A 478 8.16 -13.88 -23.13
C LYS A 478 7.90 -13.41 -24.57
N GLY A 479 8.83 -12.69 -25.21
CA GLY A 479 8.68 -12.15 -26.57
C GLY A 479 7.84 -10.87 -26.68
N LEU A 480 7.51 -10.24 -25.56
CA LEU A 480 6.67 -9.04 -25.43
C LEU A 480 7.47 -7.72 -25.41
N ALA A 481 8.81 -7.78 -25.45
CA ALA A 481 9.69 -6.62 -25.52
C ALA A 481 10.80 -6.87 -26.54
N SER A 482 11.34 -5.81 -27.15
CA SER A 482 12.25 -5.97 -28.29
C SER A 482 13.55 -6.70 -27.91
N PRO A 483 14.01 -7.66 -28.73
CA PRO A 483 15.18 -8.48 -28.45
C PRO A 483 16.48 -7.70 -28.63
N THR A 484 17.52 -8.08 -27.89
CA THR A 484 18.84 -7.42 -27.86
C THR A 484 19.70 -7.62 -29.13
N HIS A 485 19.09 -7.96 -30.27
CA HIS A 485 19.81 -8.19 -31.53
C HIS A 485 20.58 -6.94 -31.99
N GLY A 486 21.90 -7.06 -32.06
CA GLY A 486 22.80 -5.95 -32.41
C GLY A 486 23.08 -4.96 -31.27
N ARG A 487 22.48 -5.15 -30.09
CA ARG A 487 22.76 -4.35 -28.89
C ARG A 487 23.98 -4.95 -28.15
N HIS A 488 24.93 -4.11 -27.77
CA HIS A 488 26.23 -4.55 -27.21
C HIS A 488 26.12 -4.83 -25.71
N LEU A 489 25.70 -6.05 -25.34
CA LEU A 489 25.71 -6.51 -23.94
C LEU A 489 27.07 -6.23 -23.28
N VAL A 490 27.04 -5.58 -22.12
CA VAL A 490 28.26 -5.28 -21.35
C VAL A 490 28.49 -6.31 -20.23
N SER A 491 29.70 -6.30 -19.65
CA SER A 491 29.97 -7.05 -18.43
C SER A 491 29.03 -6.61 -17.30
N ALA A 492 28.60 -7.53 -16.44
CA ALA A 492 27.81 -7.20 -15.25
C ALA A 492 28.51 -6.12 -14.40
N GLY A 493 27.74 -5.13 -13.93
CA GLY A 493 28.25 -3.92 -13.29
C GLY A 493 28.76 -2.83 -14.24
N GLY A 494 28.76 -3.08 -15.56
CA GLY A 494 29.12 -2.09 -16.58
C GLY A 494 27.95 -1.17 -16.97
N PRO A 495 28.23 0.01 -17.57
CA PRO A 495 27.20 0.93 -18.03
C PRO A 495 26.47 0.38 -19.27
N GLY A 496 25.15 0.22 -19.19
CA GLY A 496 24.30 -0.26 -20.29
C GLY A 496 23.60 0.87 -21.05
N ARG A 497 22.92 0.53 -22.17
CA ARG A 497 21.96 1.46 -22.79
C ARG A 497 20.91 1.83 -21.74
N THR A 498 20.72 3.13 -21.53
CA THR A 498 19.95 3.65 -20.40
C THR A 498 18.77 4.48 -20.90
N LEU A 499 17.62 4.33 -20.26
CA LEU A 499 16.53 5.30 -20.33
C LEU A 499 16.53 6.10 -19.02
N ARG A 500 16.50 7.43 -19.12
CA ARG A 500 16.24 8.29 -17.96
C ARG A 500 14.73 8.43 -17.76
N LEU A 501 14.28 8.13 -16.55
CA LEU A 501 12.92 8.29 -16.08
C LEU A 501 12.90 9.49 -15.13
N GLU A 502 12.38 10.61 -15.60
CA GLU A 502 12.14 11.83 -14.82
C GLU A 502 10.69 11.79 -14.33
N ILE A 503 10.48 11.91 -13.03
CA ILE A 503 9.14 12.01 -12.44
C ILE A 503 8.99 13.42 -11.86
N GLU A 504 7.95 14.12 -12.27
CA GLU A 504 7.64 15.48 -11.81
C GLU A 504 6.95 15.49 -10.42
N GLY A 505 6.76 16.70 -9.87
CA GLY A 505 6.05 16.90 -8.61
C GLY A 505 6.88 16.68 -7.34
N LEU A 506 6.24 16.83 -6.17
CA LEU A 506 6.93 16.84 -4.87
C LEU A 506 7.44 15.45 -4.43
N GLY A 507 6.90 14.37 -4.99
CA GLY A 507 7.39 12.99 -4.81
C GLY A 507 8.33 12.52 -5.93
N GLY A 508 8.65 13.41 -6.87
CA GLY A 508 9.41 13.12 -8.08
C GLY A 508 10.90 12.83 -7.86
N GLY A 509 11.63 12.70 -8.96
CA GLY A 509 13.05 12.34 -8.99
C GLY A 509 13.52 11.93 -10.38
N GLU A 510 14.77 11.48 -10.49
CA GLU A 510 15.34 10.91 -11.71
C GLU A 510 15.91 9.51 -11.44
N TRP A 511 15.52 8.53 -12.27
CA TRP A 511 16.05 7.17 -12.24
C TRP A 511 16.69 6.81 -13.58
N LEU A 512 17.81 6.11 -13.55
CA LEU A 512 18.52 5.64 -14.75
C LEU A 512 18.26 4.14 -14.93
N ILE A 513 17.36 3.81 -15.84
CA ILE A 513 16.87 2.44 -16.09
C ILE A 513 17.77 1.75 -17.13
N PRO A 514 18.58 0.73 -16.78
CA PRO A 514 19.29 -0.09 -17.76
C PRO A 514 18.30 -0.93 -18.58
N LEU A 515 18.46 -0.93 -19.90
CA LEU A 515 17.47 -1.48 -20.84
C LEU A 515 17.73 -2.91 -21.29
N ASP A 516 19.00 -3.31 -21.42
CA ASP A 516 19.37 -4.54 -22.13
C ASP A 516 19.66 -5.72 -21.20
N SER A 517 20.09 -5.49 -19.95
CA SER A 517 20.18 -6.53 -18.91
C SER A 517 19.99 -5.98 -17.48
N PRO A 518 19.34 -6.72 -16.54
CA PRO A 518 19.21 -6.31 -15.13
C PRO A 518 20.54 -6.26 -14.36
N ALA A 519 21.62 -6.82 -14.93
CA ALA A 519 22.96 -6.79 -14.36
C ALA A 519 23.81 -5.59 -14.82
N GLU A 520 23.25 -4.71 -15.66
CA GLU A 520 23.89 -3.47 -16.11
C GLU A 520 23.60 -2.32 -15.13
N VAL A 521 24.41 -1.27 -15.17
CA VAL A 521 24.22 -0.04 -14.37
C VAL A 521 23.72 1.07 -15.29
N GLY A 522 22.69 1.80 -14.85
CA GLY A 522 22.18 2.98 -15.55
C GLY A 522 23.24 4.09 -15.60
N SER A 523 23.41 4.71 -16.77
CA SER A 523 24.44 5.72 -17.03
C SER A 523 23.90 6.85 -17.91
N ALA A 524 23.99 8.09 -17.44
CA ALA A 524 23.62 9.28 -18.21
C ALA A 524 24.51 9.50 -19.45
N GLU A 525 25.75 8.98 -19.45
CA GLU A 525 26.62 8.96 -20.63
C GLU A 525 26.10 8.02 -21.74
N HIS A 526 25.19 7.11 -21.38
CA HIS A 526 24.60 6.08 -22.24
C HIS A 526 23.07 6.24 -22.33
N GLU A 527 22.54 7.44 -22.05
CA GLU A 527 21.14 7.81 -22.22
C GLU A 527 20.75 7.75 -23.71
N VAL A 528 19.88 6.80 -24.07
CA VAL A 528 19.33 6.66 -25.43
C VAL A 528 17.88 7.14 -25.53
N ALA A 529 17.22 7.30 -24.39
CA ALA A 529 15.84 7.72 -24.27
C ALA A 529 15.59 8.46 -22.96
N HIS A 530 14.61 9.36 -22.97
CA HIS A 530 14.12 10.09 -21.83
C HIS A 530 12.58 10.05 -21.80
N VAL A 531 12.02 9.79 -20.63
CA VAL A 531 10.59 9.75 -20.35
C VAL A 531 10.33 10.61 -19.12
N ALA A 532 9.39 11.55 -19.23
CA ALA A 532 8.99 12.47 -18.16
C ALA A 532 7.47 12.42 -17.92
N LEU A 533 7.01 12.29 -16.68
CA LEU A 533 5.58 12.27 -16.30
C LEU A 533 5.37 12.61 -14.82
N ASP A 534 4.12 12.89 -14.41
CA ASP A 534 3.78 13.09 -13.00
C ASP A 534 3.86 11.79 -12.18
N GLY A 535 4.10 11.91 -10.87
CA GLY A 535 4.18 10.77 -9.94
C GLY A 535 2.90 9.96 -9.81
N VAL A 536 1.72 10.60 -9.88
CA VAL A 536 0.43 9.89 -9.87
C VAL A 536 0.22 9.20 -11.21
N GLU A 537 0.51 9.85 -12.33
CA GLU A 537 0.40 9.27 -13.68
C GLU A 537 1.27 8.01 -13.83
N PHE A 538 2.52 8.05 -13.35
CA PHE A 538 3.40 6.88 -13.35
C PHE A 538 2.84 5.74 -12.49
N CYS A 539 2.25 6.05 -11.34
CA CYS A 539 1.63 5.07 -10.46
C CYS A 539 0.33 4.48 -11.07
N GLN A 540 -0.50 5.28 -11.75
CA GLN A 540 -1.69 4.80 -12.46
C GLN A 540 -1.33 3.93 -13.67
N LEU A 541 -0.23 4.23 -14.38
CA LEU A 541 0.36 3.35 -15.38
C LEU A 541 0.85 2.04 -14.73
N ALA A 542 1.62 2.11 -13.65
CA ALA A 542 2.17 0.94 -12.95
C ALA A 542 1.07 0.04 -12.32
N ALA A 543 -0.06 0.63 -11.94
CA ALA A 543 -1.28 -0.04 -11.49
C ALA A 543 -2.16 -0.57 -12.64
N GLY A 544 -1.74 -0.44 -13.91
CA GLY A 544 -2.51 -0.91 -15.08
C GLY A 544 -3.86 -0.21 -15.27
N HIS A 545 -4.06 0.93 -14.62
CA HIS A 545 -5.27 1.75 -14.72
C HIS A 545 -5.27 2.61 -15.99
N VAL A 546 -4.07 3.06 -16.41
CA VAL A 546 -3.84 3.80 -17.66
C VAL A 546 -3.06 2.91 -18.65
N PRO A 547 -3.54 2.69 -19.89
CA PRO A 547 -2.80 1.93 -20.89
C PRO A 547 -1.45 2.59 -21.27
N PRO A 548 -0.37 1.81 -21.52
CA PRO A 548 0.95 2.34 -21.92
C PRO A 548 0.97 3.26 -23.16
N ALA A 549 -0.06 3.20 -24.01
CA ALA A 549 -0.20 4.03 -25.20
C ALA A 549 -0.99 5.34 -24.96
N GLU A 550 -1.65 5.46 -23.81
CA GLU A 550 -2.50 6.60 -23.42
C GLU A 550 -1.89 7.43 -22.29
N ALA A 551 -0.89 6.88 -21.58
CA ALA A 551 -0.16 7.55 -20.51
C ALA A 551 0.40 8.92 -20.91
N ALA A 552 0.18 9.93 -20.07
CA ALA A 552 0.49 11.34 -20.28
C ALA A 552 2.00 11.67 -20.11
N ALA A 553 2.86 10.91 -20.79
CA ALA A 553 4.30 11.02 -20.71
C ALA A 553 4.91 11.86 -21.84
N GLY A 554 5.80 12.80 -21.48
CA GLY A 554 6.77 13.42 -22.38
C GLY A 554 7.83 12.40 -22.79
N GLN A 555 8.17 12.36 -24.09
CA GLN A 555 8.98 11.29 -24.69
C GLN A 555 10.04 11.86 -25.64
N LEU A 556 11.31 11.45 -25.46
CA LEU A 556 12.43 11.89 -26.30
C LEU A 556 13.45 10.75 -26.52
N GLY A 557 13.93 10.58 -27.75
CA GLY A 557 14.97 9.58 -28.09
C GLY A 557 14.41 8.28 -28.69
N ASP A 558 14.97 7.16 -28.26
CA ASP A 558 14.68 5.81 -28.78
C ASP A 558 13.24 5.35 -28.44
N ARG A 559 12.35 5.44 -29.43
CA ARG A 559 10.93 5.05 -29.31
C ARG A 559 10.72 3.58 -28.97
N GLU A 560 11.65 2.69 -29.33
CA GLU A 560 11.55 1.28 -28.99
C GLU A 560 11.83 1.07 -27.50
N ALA A 561 12.90 1.69 -26.99
CA ALA A 561 13.22 1.70 -25.56
C ALA A 561 12.11 2.34 -24.69
N ILE A 562 11.53 3.45 -25.16
CA ILE A 562 10.41 4.13 -24.47
C ILE A 562 9.19 3.21 -24.39
N ARG A 563 8.81 2.56 -25.50
CA ARG A 563 7.70 1.60 -25.51
C ARG A 563 7.97 0.41 -24.59
N ASP A 564 9.15 -0.22 -24.71
CA ASP A 564 9.55 -1.36 -23.88
C ASP A 564 9.40 -1.00 -22.38
N VAL A 565 9.82 0.20 -21.96
CA VAL A 565 9.71 0.67 -20.55
C VAL A 565 8.26 0.97 -20.13
N LEU A 566 7.47 1.69 -20.93
CA LEU A 566 6.08 2.00 -20.55
C LEU A 566 5.22 0.73 -20.43
N PHE A 567 5.43 -0.26 -21.30
CA PHE A 567 4.78 -1.56 -21.19
C PHE A 567 5.33 -2.40 -20.02
N ALA A 568 6.62 -2.29 -19.68
CA ALA A 568 7.19 -2.92 -18.49
C ALA A 568 6.65 -2.32 -17.19
N ALA A 569 6.40 -1.00 -17.14
CA ALA A 569 5.78 -0.34 -16.00
C ALA A 569 4.36 -0.89 -15.75
N ALA A 570 3.50 -0.93 -16.78
CA ALA A 570 2.16 -1.48 -16.62
C ALA A 570 2.15 -2.97 -16.21
N SER A 571 3.15 -3.75 -16.65
CA SER A 571 3.30 -5.17 -16.28
C SER A 571 3.70 -5.41 -14.81
N LEU A 572 3.75 -4.38 -13.97
CA LEU A 572 3.86 -4.50 -12.50
C LEU A 572 2.50 -4.80 -11.85
N SER A 573 1.41 -4.35 -12.48
CA SER A 573 0.04 -4.55 -11.99
C SER A 573 -0.43 -5.99 -12.06
N ARG A 574 -1.27 -6.40 -11.11
CA ARG A 574 -1.82 -7.76 -10.97
C ARG A 574 -3.10 -7.76 -10.13
N MET A 575 -3.66 -8.96 -9.91
CA MET A 575 -4.79 -9.28 -9.01
C MET A 575 -4.31 -10.27 -7.94
#